data_AF-A0A4Y1PYM5-F1
#
_entry.id   AF-A0A4Y1PYM5-F1
#
_cell.length_a   1.000
_cell.length_b   1.000
_cell.length_c   1.000
_cell.angle_alpha   90.00
_cell.angle_beta   90.00
_cell.angle_gamma   90.00
#
_symmetry.space_group_name_H-M   'P 1'
#
loop_
_entity.id
_entity.type
_entity.pdbx_description
1 polymer ?
#
loop_
_entity_poly.entity_id
_entity_poly.type
_entity_poly.pdbx_seq_one_letter_code
_entity_poly.pdbx_strand_id
1 'polypeptide(L)'
;RSKVVGKDGEVTSLVMELNLDGDFRKTKKKITWLAQPTDAHPIIDVTLLDYDYLITKKKLEEEDDVKDFVPPVSEFREEALADANVTTLKAGDII
;
A
#
# COMPACT_ATOMS: atom_id res chain seq x y z
N ARG A 1 10.78 -23.56 -5.45
CA ARG A 1 10.51 -22.32 -4.65
C ARG A 1 11.54 -22.14 -3.53
N SER A 2 12.19 -20.98 -3.41
CA SER A 2 13.23 -20.69 -2.39
C SER A 2 13.22 -19.21 -1.96
N LYS A 3 13.94 -18.87 -0.90
CA LYS A 3 14.16 -17.50 -0.41
C LYS A 3 15.64 -17.22 -0.17
N VAL A 4 16.09 -15.99 -0.35
CA VAL A 4 17.41 -15.52 0.07
C VAL A 4 17.26 -14.69 1.33
N VAL A 5 18.16 -14.90 2.28
CA VAL A 5 18.16 -14.23 3.59
C VAL A 5 19.46 -13.43 3.72
N GLY A 6 19.33 -12.18 4.15
CA GLY A 6 20.43 -11.27 4.40
C GLY A 6 21.16 -11.57 5.71
N LYS A 7 22.07 -10.67 6.09
CA LYS A 7 22.98 -10.90 7.23
C LYS A 7 22.24 -10.83 8.58
N ASP A 8 21.17 -10.07 8.65
CA ASP A 8 20.41 -9.80 9.87
C ASP A 8 19.13 -10.65 9.95
N GLY A 9 18.99 -11.63 9.06
CA GLY A 9 17.84 -12.54 9.02
C GLY A 9 16.66 -12.05 8.18
N GLU A 10 16.78 -10.90 7.54
CA GLU A 10 15.78 -10.31 6.65
C GLU A 10 15.68 -11.08 5.32
N VAL A 11 14.46 -11.24 4.79
CA VAL A 11 14.26 -11.87 3.47
C VAL A 11 14.50 -10.82 2.39
N THR A 12 15.48 -11.05 1.52
CA THR A 12 15.89 -10.10 0.48
C THR A 12 15.39 -10.48 -0.91
N SER A 13 15.07 -11.76 -1.15
CA SER A 13 14.44 -12.18 -2.40
C SER A 13 13.68 -13.51 -2.26
N LEU A 14 12.76 -13.74 -3.20
CA LEU A 14 11.97 -14.96 -3.32
C LEU A 14 12.05 -15.48 -4.75
N VAL A 15 12.25 -16.79 -4.90
CA VAL A 15 12.17 -17.48 -6.19
C VAL A 15 10.93 -18.37 -6.18
N MET A 16 10.02 -18.10 -7.10
CA MET A 16 8.77 -18.83 -7.26
C MET A 16 8.64 -19.42 -8.65
N GLU A 17 7.74 -20.38 -8.81
CA GLU A 17 7.45 -21.05 -10.08
C GLU A 17 6.00 -20.78 -10.46
N LEU A 18 5.79 -20.42 -11.72
CA LEU A 18 4.48 -20.21 -12.31
C LEU A 18 3.78 -21.56 -12.53
N ASN A 19 2.57 -21.71 -12.01
CA ASN A 19 1.75 -22.91 -12.18
C ASN A 19 0.48 -22.57 -12.97
N LEU A 20 0.56 -22.69 -14.30
CA LEU A 20 -0.56 -22.37 -15.20
C LEU A 20 -1.69 -23.41 -15.15
N ASP A 21 -1.38 -24.67 -14.82
CA ASP A 21 -2.36 -25.76 -14.71
C ASP A 21 -3.08 -25.79 -13.34
N GLY A 22 -2.77 -24.83 -12.46
CA GLY A 22 -3.33 -24.76 -11.12
C GLY A 22 -4.78 -24.28 -11.07
N ASP A 23 -5.58 -24.84 -10.15
CA ASP A 23 -6.93 -24.35 -9.85
C ASP A 23 -6.87 -23.10 -8.96
N PHE A 24 -7.08 -21.92 -9.54
CA PHE A 24 -7.03 -20.63 -8.85
C PHE A 24 -8.02 -20.51 -7.69
N ARG A 25 -9.12 -21.29 -7.67
CA ARG A 25 -10.11 -21.27 -6.59
C ARG A 25 -9.55 -21.83 -5.29
N LYS A 26 -8.53 -22.69 -5.38
CA LYS A 26 -7.85 -23.28 -4.21
C LYS A 26 -6.76 -22.36 -3.66
N THR A 27 -6.43 -21.27 -4.34
CA THR A 27 -5.43 -20.30 -3.90
C THR A 27 -5.95 -19.47 -2.74
N LYS A 28 -5.48 -19.77 -1.53
CA LYS A 28 -5.91 -19.10 -0.29
C LYS A 28 -5.34 -17.69 -0.11
N LYS A 29 -4.14 -17.43 -0.62
CA LYS A 29 -3.43 -16.15 -0.45
C LYS A 29 -3.29 -15.48 -1.81
N LYS A 30 -3.73 -14.24 -1.90
CA LYS A 30 -3.57 -13.38 -3.07
C LYS A 30 -2.73 -12.19 -2.66
N ILE A 31 -1.81 -11.79 -3.53
CA ILE A 31 -0.90 -10.67 -3.30
C ILE A 31 -0.93 -9.77 -4.54
N THR A 32 -0.69 -8.48 -4.35
CA THR A 32 -0.37 -7.53 -5.41
C THR A 32 1.14 -7.48 -5.59
N TRP A 33 1.60 -7.16 -6.80
CA TRP A 33 3.02 -7.04 -7.12
C TRP A 33 3.19 -6.06 -8.29
N LEU A 34 4.38 -5.46 -8.38
CA LEU A 34 4.83 -4.67 -9.52
C LEU A 34 5.85 -5.46 -10.32
N ALA A 35 5.78 -5.37 -11.64
CA ALA A 35 6.79 -5.96 -12.51
C ALA A 35 8.15 -5.28 -12.34
N GLN A 36 9.21 -5.96 -12.74
CA GLN A 36 10.52 -5.33 -12.81
C GLN A 36 10.47 -4.15 -13.78
N PRO A 37 11.10 -3.02 -13.42
CA PRO A 37 11.05 -1.81 -14.23
C PRO A 37 11.76 -2.03 -15.57
N THR A 38 11.22 -1.41 -16.61
CA THR A 38 11.83 -1.33 -17.95
C THR A 38 11.82 0.13 -18.41
N ASP A 39 12.58 0.48 -19.45
CA ASP A 39 12.58 1.85 -19.99
C ASP A 39 11.18 2.30 -20.43
N ALA A 40 10.36 1.38 -20.94
CA ALA A 40 8.99 1.65 -21.37
C ALA A 40 7.98 1.67 -20.21
N HIS A 41 8.25 0.94 -19.13
CA HIS A 41 7.39 0.83 -17.95
C HIS A 41 8.25 1.00 -16.69
N PRO A 42 8.64 2.24 -16.36
CA PRO A 42 9.39 2.51 -15.14
C PRO A 42 8.50 2.33 -13.92
N ILE A 43 9.14 2.05 -12.78
CA ILE A 43 8.48 2.19 -11.48
C ILE A 43 8.47 3.67 -11.11
N ILE A 44 7.38 4.13 -10.51
CA ILE A 44 7.18 5.52 -10.12
C ILE A 44 7.20 5.61 -8.59
N ASP A 45 8.07 6.47 -8.06
CA ASP A 45 8.06 6.81 -6.63
C ASP A 45 6.83 7.68 -6.34
N VAL A 46 6.04 7.27 -5.34
CA VAL A 46 4.83 7.96 -4.92
C VAL A 46 4.81 8.12 -3.40
N THR A 47 4.04 9.10 -2.92
CA THR A 47 3.68 9.20 -1.51
C THR A 47 2.21 8.84 -1.37
N LEU A 48 1.92 7.78 -0.64
CA LEU A 48 0.56 7.44 -0.25
C LEU A 48 0.19 8.28 0.96
N LEU A 49 -0.98 8.92 0.88
CA LEU A 49 -1.58 9.67 1.98
C LEU A 49 -2.80 8.89 2.46
N ASP A 50 -2.67 8.31 3.65
CA ASP A 50 -3.79 7.68 4.35
C ASP A 50 -4.32 8.63 5.42
N TYR A 51 -5.63 8.76 5.50
CA TYR A 51 -6.30 9.72 6.37
C TYR A 51 -7.24 8.97 7.31
N ASP A 52 -7.01 9.13 8.61
CA ASP A 52 -7.88 8.60 9.66
C ASP A 52 -8.98 9.61 10.01
N TYR A 53 -9.87 9.21 10.90
CA TYR A 53 -10.92 10.07 11.42
C TYR A 53 -10.36 11.35 12.04
N LEU A 54 -11.04 12.47 11.78
CA LEU A 54 -10.67 13.78 12.34
C LEU A 54 -10.98 13.90 13.84
N ILE A 55 -11.87 13.04 14.37
CA ILE A 55 -12.24 13.00 15.78
C ILE A 55 -12.31 11.55 16.26
N THR A 56 -11.91 11.36 17.51
CA THR A 56 -11.91 10.04 18.18
C THR A 56 -13.27 9.67 18.77
N LYS A 57 -14.18 10.65 18.92
CA LYS A 57 -15.55 10.46 19.41
C LYS A 57 -16.54 10.50 18.25
N LYS A 58 -17.38 9.47 18.13
CA LYS A 58 -18.37 9.34 17.04
C LYS A 58 -19.34 10.53 16.93
N LYS A 59 -19.72 11.10 18.06
CA LYS A 59 -20.60 12.28 18.15
C LYS A 59 -20.17 13.09 19.36
N LEU A 60 -19.94 14.38 19.16
CA LEU A 60 -19.70 15.34 20.23
C LEU A 60 -21.05 15.77 20.80
N GLU A 61 -21.10 15.94 22.12
CA GLU A 61 -22.22 16.52 22.85
C GLU A 61 -21.94 18.01 23.13
N GLU A 62 -22.92 18.75 23.64
CA GLU A 62 -22.86 20.21 23.74
C GLU A 62 -21.74 20.72 24.65
N GLU A 63 -21.33 19.91 25.63
CA GLU A 63 -20.32 20.25 26.62
C GLU A 63 -18.90 19.81 26.21
N ASP A 64 -18.74 19.11 25.09
CA ASP A 64 -17.44 18.66 24.62
C ASP A 64 -16.67 19.79 23.90
N ASP A 65 -15.37 19.91 24.16
CA ASP A 65 -14.47 20.72 23.34
C ASP A 65 -13.81 19.83 22.28
N VAL A 66 -14.01 20.16 20.99
CA VAL A 66 -13.48 19.41 19.84
C VAL A 66 -11.99 19.12 19.99
N LYS A 67 -11.22 20.08 20.52
CA LYS A 67 -9.76 19.98 20.64
C LYS A 67 -9.31 18.78 21.48
N ASP A 68 -10.16 18.34 22.42
CA ASP A 68 -9.88 17.23 23.32
C ASP A 68 -10.09 15.87 22.63
N PHE A 69 -10.73 15.86 21.45
CA PHE A 69 -11.05 14.65 20.68
C PHE A 69 -10.34 14.57 19.33
N VAL A 70 -9.52 15.57 18.96
CA VAL A 70 -8.68 15.51 17.77
C VAL A 70 -7.53 14.53 18.03
N PRO A 71 -7.33 13.49 17.20
CA PRO A 71 -6.19 12.60 17.36
C PRO A 71 -4.88 13.34 17.08
N PRO A 72 -3.77 12.97 17.74
CA PRO A 72 -2.49 13.63 17.55
C PRO A 72 -1.93 13.45 16.12
N VAL A 73 -2.36 12.40 15.42
CA VAL A 73 -2.01 12.09 14.03
C VAL A 73 -3.26 11.59 13.32
N SER A 74 -3.62 12.23 12.21
CA SER A 74 -4.73 11.82 11.34
C SER A 74 -4.33 11.67 9.88
N GLU A 75 -3.09 12.03 9.52
CA GLU A 75 -2.52 11.86 8.20
C GLU A 75 -1.25 11.01 8.32
N PHE A 76 -1.18 9.95 7.54
CA PHE A 76 -0.05 9.04 7.46
C PHE A 76 0.55 9.13 6.06
N ARG A 77 1.85 9.37 5.99
CA ARG A 77 2.61 9.45 4.75
C ARG A 77 3.49 8.24 4.60
N GLU A 78 3.32 7.52 3.51
CA GLU A 78 4.14 6.35 3.21
C GLU A 78 4.81 6.53 1.84
N GLU A 79 6.14 6.42 1.81
CA GLU A 79 6.88 6.31 0.55
C GLU A 79 6.60 4.94 -0.06
N ALA A 80 6.17 4.92 -1.31
CA ALA A 80 5.79 3.69 -1.99
C ALA A 80 6.21 3.73 -3.47
N LEU A 81 6.08 2.56 -4.10
CA LEU A 81 6.32 2.36 -5.51
C LEU A 81 4.99 2.09 -6.21
N ALA A 82 4.80 2.68 -7.38
CA ALA A 82 3.62 2.49 -8.21
C ALA A 82 3.99 2.12 -9.65
N ASP A 83 3.03 1.54 -10.36
CA ASP A 83 3.13 1.22 -11.77
C ASP A 83 3.13 2.48 -12.66
N ALA A 84 3.75 2.42 -13.84
CA ALA A 84 3.87 3.52 -14.79
C ALA A 84 2.54 4.19 -15.15
N ASN A 85 1.41 3.48 -15.09
CA ASN A 85 0.10 4.02 -15.44
C ASN A 85 -0.31 5.24 -14.59
N VAL A 86 0.22 5.38 -13.36
CA VAL A 86 -0.11 6.51 -12.49
C VAL A 86 0.37 7.85 -13.04
N THR A 87 1.36 7.86 -13.93
CA THR A 87 1.90 9.08 -14.56
C THR A 87 0.87 9.83 -15.41
N THR A 88 -0.20 9.16 -15.82
CA THR A 88 -1.24 9.71 -16.70
C THR A 88 -2.47 10.22 -15.95
N LEU A 89 -2.51 10.01 -14.63
CA LEU A 89 -3.64 10.40 -13.79
C LEU A 89 -3.73 11.91 -13.64
N LYS A 90 -4.96 12.38 -13.52
CA LYS A 90 -5.30 13.78 -13.24
C LYS A 90 -5.82 13.89 -11.81
N ALA A 91 -5.70 15.09 -11.25
CA ALA A 91 -6.28 15.39 -9.95
C ALA A 91 -7.79 15.12 -9.96
N GLY A 92 -8.25 14.29 -9.03
CA GLY A 92 -9.65 13.86 -8.92
C GLY A 92 -9.96 12.51 -9.58
N ASP A 93 -9.01 11.88 -10.27
CA ASP A 93 -9.19 10.51 -10.77
C ASP A 93 -9.30 9.51 -9.60
N ILE A 94 -10.17 8.50 -9.76
CA ILE A 94 -10.40 7.42 -8.77
C ILE A 94 -9.88 6.11 -9.37
N ILE A 95 -9.07 5.39 -8.59
CA ILE A 95 -8.35 4.17 -8.99
C ILE A 95 -8.85 2.97 -8.18
#